data_AF-A0A2E7JVJ9-F1
#
_entry.id   AF-A0A2E7JVJ9-F1
#
_cell.length_a   1.000
_cell.length_b   1.000
_cell.length_c   1.000
_cell.angle_alpha   90.00
_cell.angle_beta   90.00
_cell.angle_gamma   90.00
#
_symmetry.space_group_name_H-M   'P 1'
#
loop_
_entity.id
_entity.type
_entity.pdbx_description
1 polymer ?
#
loop_
_entity_poly.entity_id
_entity_poly.type
_entity_poly.pdbx_seq_one_letter_code
_entity_poly.pdbx_strand_id
1 'polypeptide(L)'
;MNSRLIPHFFALVALGAAAILLRGGLLPWPAVEIAAGIAALGIAAWALLQPARAAAAAARCALENAGALHEAEKAVRRKIAEMQRPEDLNSPLREVRRQLQTLGVDHDSASVQVVNEDGNDFVSIFPNTTQDISFQRLVDRAWPQESTNVADYPWVIEVWQSGRPHYDSSTGIGVWR
;
A
#
# COMPACT_ATOMS: atom_id res chain seq x y z
N MET A 1 17.79 9.75 14.45
CA MET A 1 17.75 10.93 15.33
C MET A 1 16.33 11.07 15.89
N ASN A 2 16.17 11.11 17.22
CA ASN A 2 14.86 11.18 17.87
C ASN A 2 14.25 12.59 17.68
N SER A 3 13.19 12.73 16.89
CA SER A 3 12.55 14.04 16.60
C SER A 3 11.98 14.74 17.84
N ARG A 4 11.81 14.00 18.95
CA ARG A 4 11.36 14.51 20.24
C ARG A 4 12.42 15.35 20.99
N LEU A 5 13.71 15.22 20.66
CA LEU A 5 14.80 15.93 21.37
C LEU A 5 15.01 17.37 20.88
N ILE A 6 14.62 17.67 19.65
CA ILE A 6 14.84 18.97 19.00
C ILE A 6 14.15 20.14 19.74
N PRO A 7 12.86 20.07 20.10
CA PRO A 7 12.22 21.18 20.82
C PRO A 7 12.80 21.39 22.23
N HIS A 8 13.22 20.32 22.90
CA HIS A 8 13.81 20.41 24.23
C HIS A 8 15.21 21.02 24.18
N PHE A 9 15.97 20.73 23.13
CA PHE A 9 17.28 21.33 22.91
C PHE A 9 17.19 22.84 22.66
N PHE A 10 16.28 23.31 21.80
CA PHE A 10 16.10 24.76 21.58
C PHE A 10 15.58 25.48 22.83
N ALA A 11 14.68 24.86 23.60
CA ALA A 11 14.23 25.40 24.88
C ALA A 11 15.39 25.49 25.89
N LEU A 12 16.21 24.44 25.99
CA LEU A 12 17.39 24.40 26.88
C LEU A 12 18.48 25.39 26.47
N VAL A 13 18.72 25.57 25.17
CA VAL A 13 19.71 26.53 24.67
C VAL A 13 19.22 27.97 24.87
N ALA A 14 17.93 28.25 24.63
CA ALA A 14 17.35 29.57 24.91
C ALA A 14 17.36 29.91 26.40
N LEU A 15 16.99 28.95 27.26
CA LEU A 15 17.04 29.11 28.72
C LEU A 15 18.49 29.22 29.24
N GLY A 16 19.40 28.44 28.68
CA GLY A 16 20.84 28.49 29.01
C GLY A 16 21.48 29.82 28.62
N ALA A 17 21.19 30.33 27.42
CA ALA A 17 21.68 31.64 26.96
C ALA A 17 21.12 32.79 27.82
N ALA A 18 19.82 32.75 28.16
CA ALA A 18 19.22 33.73 29.05
C ALA A 18 19.84 33.70 30.46
N ALA A 19 20.09 32.51 31.01
CA ALA A 19 20.70 32.34 32.32
C ALA A 19 22.16 32.83 32.37
N ILE A 20 22.95 32.58 31.31
CA ILE A 20 24.33 33.07 31.20
C ILE A 20 24.38 34.61 31.13
N LEU A 21 23.47 35.22 30.36
CA LEU A 21 23.40 36.67 30.19
C LEU A 21 22.91 37.39 31.47
N LEU A 22 21.97 36.78 32.20
CA LEU A 22 21.50 37.28 33.51
C LEU A 22 22.61 37.26 34.56
N ARG A 23 23.46 36.22 34.58
CA ARG A 23 24.54 36.10 35.57
C ARG A 23 25.70 37.08 35.34
N GLY A 24 25.86 37.58 34.12
CA GLY A 24 26.90 38.55 33.76
C GLY A 24 26.52 40.02 33.93
N GLY A 25 25.26 40.34 34.28
CA GLY A 25 24.77 41.73 34.34
C GLY A 25 24.78 42.46 33.00
N LEU A 26 24.88 41.73 31.88
CA LEU A 26 25.19 42.27 30.55
C LEU A 26 23.97 42.76 29.78
N LEU A 27 22.75 42.37 30.18
CA LEU A 27 21.51 42.78 29.51
C LEU A 27 20.52 43.40 30.49
N PRO A 28 19.88 44.52 30.12
CA PRO A 28 18.83 45.11 30.92
C PRO A 28 17.61 44.20 30.93
N TRP A 29 16.88 44.14 32.05
CA TRP A 29 15.71 43.28 32.24
C TRP A 29 14.68 43.27 31.09
N PRO A 30 14.33 44.41 30.46
CA PRO A 30 13.42 44.43 29.31
C PRO A 30 13.92 43.62 28.11
N ALA A 31 15.24 43.52 27.90
CA ALA A 31 15.81 42.71 26.83
C ALA A 31 15.59 41.20 27.07
N VAL A 32 15.57 40.77 28.34
CA VAL A 32 15.28 39.37 28.72
C VAL A 32 13.81 39.03 28.44
N GLU A 33 12.89 39.94 28.74
CA GLU A 33 11.46 39.76 28.46
C GLU A 33 11.17 39.66 26.96
N ILE A 34 11.81 40.51 26.15
CA ILE A 34 11.72 40.45 24.69
C ILE A 34 12.26 39.12 24.16
N ALA A 35 13.43 38.68 24.63
CA ALA A 35 14.03 37.41 24.21
C ALA A 35 13.14 36.21 24.58
N ALA A 36 12.56 36.21 25.78
CA ALA A 36 11.62 35.18 26.22
C ALA A 36 10.34 35.18 25.37
N GLY A 37 9.80 36.35 25.04
CA GLY A 37 8.63 36.49 24.16
C GLY A 37 8.89 35.94 22.75
N ILE A 38 10.04 36.25 22.15
CA ILE A 38 10.44 35.72 20.84
C ILE A 38 10.60 34.20 20.89
N ALA A 39 11.22 33.65 21.94
CA ALA A 39 11.37 32.20 22.11
C ALA A 39 10.00 31.51 22.24
N ALA A 40 9.08 32.06 23.04
CA ALA A 40 7.73 31.53 23.20
C ALA A 40 6.94 31.55 21.88
N LEU A 41 7.03 32.64 21.11
CA LEU A 41 6.43 32.73 19.78
C LEU A 41 7.03 31.70 18.81
N GLY A 42 8.35 31.50 18.85
CA GLY A 42 9.03 30.48 18.05
C GLY A 42 8.57 29.06 18.38
N ILE A 43 8.41 28.72 19.67
CA ILE A 43 7.91 27.42 20.12
C ILE A 43 6.46 27.22 19.68
N ALA A 44 5.60 28.23 19.86
CA ALA A 44 4.20 28.17 19.45
C ALA A 44 4.06 28.00 17.93
N ALA A 45 4.81 28.78 17.14
CA ALA A 45 4.84 28.65 15.69
C ALA A 45 5.35 27.28 15.25
N TRP A 46 6.41 26.75 15.87
CA TRP A 46 6.92 25.41 15.59
C TRP A 46 5.90 24.32 15.91
N ALA A 47 5.19 24.42 17.03
CA ALA A 47 4.15 23.48 17.43
C ALA A 47 2.95 23.50 16.46
N LEU A 48 2.53 24.69 16.02
CA LEU A 48 1.48 24.86 15.01
C LEU A 48 1.88 24.30 13.64
N LEU A 49 3.17 24.27 13.32
CA LEU A 49 3.68 23.69 12.07
C LEU A 49 3.84 22.16 12.10
N GLN A 50 3.87 21.51 13.27
CA GLN A 50 4.07 20.05 13.34
C GLN A 50 2.98 19.25 12.61
N PRO A 51 1.67 19.51 12.82
CA PRO A 51 0.62 18.79 12.12
C PRO A 51 0.72 18.94 10.60
N ALA A 52 1.02 20.14 10.11
CA ALA A 52 1.18 20.41 8.69
C ALA A 52 2.37 19.64 8.08
N ARG A 53 3.48 19.54 8.80
CA ARG A 53 4.65 18.74 8.37
C ARG A 53 4.33 17.24 8.34
N ALA A 54 3.63 16.74 9.35
CA ALA A 54 3.19 15.34 9.39
C ALA A 54 2.22 15.03 8.24
N ALA A 55 1.24 15.90 7.99
CA ALA A 55 0.31 15.78 6.87
C ALA A 55 1.04 15.83 5.52
N ALA A 56 2.01 16.72 5.34
CA ALA A 56 2.81 16.80 4.13
C ALA A 56 3.66 15.52 3.91
N ALA A 57 4.22 14.94 4.99
CA ALA A 57 4.95 13.67 4.89
C ALA A 57 4.02 12.50 4.53
N ALA A 58 2.83 12.42 5.14
CA ALA A 58 1.83 11.43 4.81
C ALA A 58 1.35 11.56 3.36
N ALA A 59 1.12 12.78 2.88
CA ALA A 59 0.72 13.05 1.50
C ALA A 59 1.81 12.63 0.49
N ARG A 60 3.10 12.87 0.81
CA ARG A 60 4.21 12.39 -0.03
C ARG A 60 4.26 10.86 -0.09
N CYS A 61 4.18 10.19 1.06
CA CYS A 61 4.15 8.73 1.13
C CYS A 61 2.96 8.16 0.34
N ALA A 62 1.76 8.76 0.47
CA ALA A 62 0.59 8.36 -0.29
C ALA A 62 0.78 8.55 -1.81
N LEU A 63 1.40 9.66 -2.23
CA LEU A 63 1.69 9.93 -3.65
C LEU A 63 2.74 8.94 -4.21
N GLU A 64 3.80 8.66 -3.47
CA GLU A 64 4.82 7.68 -3.84
C GLU A 64 4.20 6.29 -3.99
N ASN A 65 3.36 5.88 -3.03
CA ASN A 65 2.63 4.60 -3.10
C ASN A 65 1.68 4.55 -4.30
N ALA A 66 0.94 5.62 -4.57
CA ALA A 66 0.06 5.70 -5.74
C ALA A 66 0.85 5.59 -7.06
N GLY A 67 2.02 6.23 -7.14
CA GLY A 67 2.92 6.11 -8.28
C GLY A 67 3.43 4.68 -8.47
N ALA A 68 3.87 4.03 -7.38
CA ALA A 68 4.34 2.65 -7.41
C ALA A 68 3.24 1.67 -7.85
N LEU A 69 2.01 1.85 -7.34
CA LEU A 69 0.85 1.06 -7.75
C LEU A 69 0.53 1.22 -9.24
N HIS A 70 0.57 2.46 -9.73
CA HIS A 70 0.30 2.76 -11.13
C HIS A 70 1.35 2.13 -12.08
N GLU A 71 2.63 2.16 -11.72
CA GLU A 71 3.68 1.51 -12.49
C GLU A 71 3.59 -0.03 -12.43
N ALA A 72 3.24 -0.59 -11.26
CA ALA A 72 2.96 -2.01 -11.13
C ALA A 72 1.79 -2.45 -12.03
N GLU A 73 0.70 -1.70 -12.02
CA GLU A 73 -0.46 -1.94 -12.88
C GLU A 73 -0.08 -1.88 -14.37
N LYS A 74 0.67 -0.86 -14.80
CA LYS A 74 1.16 -0.75 -16.18
C LYS A 74 2.00 -1.94 -16.59
N ALA A 75 2.87 -2.43 -15.72
CA ALA A 75 3.71 -3.59 -16.01
C ALA A 75 2.87 -4.85 -16.23
N VAL A 76 1.86 -5.07 -15.39
CA VAL A 76 0.90 -6.19 -15.54
C VAL A 76 0.09 -6.05 -16.83
N ARG A 77 -0.47 -4.86 -17.11
CA ARG A 77 -1.22 -4.59 -18.36
C ARG A 77 -0.37 -4.84 -19.60
N ARG A 78 0.91 -4.47 -19.57
CA ARG A 78 1.85 -4.77 -20.66
C ARG A 78 1.98 -6.28 -20.87
N LYS A 79 2.15 -7.05 -19.79
CA LYS A 79 2.23 -8.51 -19.88
C LYS A 79 0.97 -9.16 -20.41
N ILE A 80 -0.20 -8.61 -20.07
CA ILE A 80 -1.48 -9.05 -20.65
C ILE A 80 -1.53 -8.74 -22.16
N ALA A 81 -1.12 -7.53 -22.58
CA ALA A 81 -1.11 -7.15 -23.98
C ALA A 81 -0.09 -7.93 -24.84
N GLU A 82 0.98 -8.44 -24.22
CA GLU A 82 1.98 -9.30 -24.87
C GLU A 82 1.46 -10.72 -25.13
N MET A 83 0.35 -11.14 -24.51
CA MET A 83 -0.20 -12.49 -24.67
C MET A 83 -0.71 -12.70 -26.11
N GLN A 84 -0.28 -13.81 -26.72
CA GLN A 84 -0.75 -14.24 -28.04
C GLN A 84 -1.54 -15.54 -27.98
N ARG A 85 -1.32 -16.34 -26.94
CA ARG A 85 -1.97 -17.63 -26.74
C ARG A 85 -2.37 -17.83 -25.28
N PRO A 86 -3.34 -18.73 -24.99
CA PRO A 86 -3.75 -19.01 -23.62
C PRO A 86 -2.59 -19.42 -22.69
N GLU A 87 -1.59 -20.15 -23.19
CA GLU A 87 -0.43 -20.60 -22.40
C GLU A 87 0.40 -19.44 -21.85
N ASP A 88 0.29 -18.26 -22.46
CA ASP A 88 0.98 -17.05 -22.03
C ASP A 88 0.38 -16.46 -20.73
N LEU A 89 -0.77 -16.95 -20.25
CA LEU A 89 -1.42 -16.52 -18.99
C LEU A 89 -0.52 -16.63 -17.76
N ASN A 90 0.45 -17.54 -17.77
CA ASN A 90 1.46 -17.65 -16.71
C ASN A 90 2.38 -16.41 -16.62
N SER A 91 2.53 -15.66 -17.71
CA SER A 91 3.41 -14.49 -17.76
C SER A 91 2.85 -13.30 -16.96
N PRO A 92 1.60 -12.83 -17.18
CA PRO A 92 0.98 -11.82 -16.32
C PRO A 92 0.93 -12.23 -14.85
N LEU A 93 0.63 -13.49 -14.54
CA LEU A 93 0.51 -13.95 -13.16
C LEU A 93 1.85 -13.90 -12.41
N ARG A 94 2.95 -14.28 -13.08
CA ARG A 94 4.31 -14.10 -12.51
C ARG A 94 4.64 -12.63 -12.30
N GLU A 95 4.21 -11.76 -13.20
CA GLU A 95 4.42 -10.32 -13.06
C GLU A 95 3.62 -9.74 -11.88
N VAL A 96 2.35 -10.13 -11.69
CA VAL A 96 1.56 -9.75 -10.51
C VAL A 96 2.29 -10.15 -9.22
N ARG A 97 2.73 -11.42 -9.13
CA ARG A 97 3.50 -11.90 -7.97
C ARG A 97 4.75 -11.06 -7.71
N ARG A 98 5.53 -10.77 -8.76
CA ARG A 98 6.75 -9.97 -8.67
C ARG A 98 6.45 -8.54 -8.19
N GLN A 99 5.38 -7.93 -8.69
CA GLN A 99 4.98 -6.57 -8.31
C GLN A 99 4.47 -6.52 -6.87
N LEU A 100 3.68 -7.49 -6.42
CA LEU A 100 3.26 -7.60 -5.02
C LEU A 100 4.47 -7.70 -4.07
N GLN A 101 5.45 -8.54 -4.40
CA GLN A 101 6.71 -8.63 -3.66
C GLN A 101 7.48 -7.30 -3.64
N THR A 102 7.54 -6.60 -4.79
CA THR A 102 8.21 -5.29 -4.90
C THR A 102 7.54 -4.23 -4.02
N LEU A 103 6.21 -4.31 -3.89
CA LEU A 103 5.41 -3.44 -3.03
C LEU A 103 5.43 -3.84 -1.54
N GLY A 104 6.16 -4.92 -1.19
CA GLY A 104 6.23 -5.42 0.18
C GLY A 104 4.95 -6.13 0.65
N VAL A 105 4.10 -6.58 -0.28
CA VAL A 105 2.88 -7.33 0.02
C VAL A 105 3.20 -8.82 0.09
N ASP A 106 3.11 -9.37 1.30
CA ASP A 106 3.22 -10.80 1.53
C ASP A 106 1.94 -11.52 1.04
N HIS A 107 2.12 -12.66 0.38
CA HIS A 107 1.01 -13.44 -0.17
C HIS A 107 1.39 -14.91 -0.34
N ASP A 108 0.49 -15.80 0.05
CA ASP A 108 0.71 -17.24 -0.02
C ASP A 108 0.61 -17.76 -1.46
N SER A 109 -0.40 -17.29 -2.20
CA SER A 109 -0.62 -17.67 -3.60
C SER A 109 -1.33 -16.56 -4.36
N ALA A 110 -1.17 -16.58 -5.68
CA ALA A 110 -1.92 -15.74 -6.61
C ALA A 110 -2.42 -16.65 -7.74
N SER A 111 -3.64 -16.45 -8.21
CA SER A 111 -4.20 -17.23 -9.33
C SER A 111 -5.05 -16.33 -10.23
N VAL A 112 -5.23 -16.77 -11.47
CA VAL A 112 -6.18 -16.15 -12.42
C VAL A 112 -7.38 -17.08 -12.56
N GLN A 113 -8.58 -16.57 -12.32
CA GLN A 113 -9.82 -17.27 -12.63
C GLN A 113 -10.30 -16.86 -14.01
N VAL A 114 -10.56 -17.83 -14.89
CA VAL A 114 -11.18 -17.59 -16.20
C VAL A 114 -12.57 -18.20 -16.19
N VAL A 115 -13.57 -17.36 -16.37
CA VAL A 115 -14.98 -17.72 -16.43
C VAL A 115 -15.34 -18.12 -17.86
N ASN A 116 -16.18 -19.15 -18.03
CA ASN A 116 -16.68 -19.54 -19.35
C ASN A 116 -17.66 -18.50 -19.93
N GLU A 117 -18.00 -18.64 -21.22
CA GLU A 117 -18.90 -17.70 -21.90
C GLU A 117 -20.30 -17.61 -21.27
N ASP A 118 -20.79 -18.73 -20.73
CA ASP A 118 -22.10 -18.79 -20.06
C ASP A 118 -22.11 -18.16 -18.66
N GLY A 119 -20.94 -17.84 -18.10
CA GLY A 119 -20.84 -17.25 -16.77
C GLY A 119 -21.26 -18.19 -15.64
N ASN A 120 -21.21 -19.51 -15.85
CA ASN A 120 -21.70 -20.52 -14.91
C ASN A 120 -20.60 -21.44 -14.35
N ASP A 121 -19.38 -21.35 -14.87
CA ASP A 121 -18.22 -22.11 -14.39
C ASP A 121 -16.92 -21.31 -14.58
N PHE A 122 -15.86 -21.71 -13.88
CA PHE A 122 -14.54 -21.10 -14.04
C PHE A 122 -13.40 -22.10 -13.81
N VAL A 123 -12.26 -21.81 -14.44
CA VAL A 123 -11.00 -22.51 -14.18
C VAL A 123 -10.03 -21.59 -13.45
N SER A 124 -9.37 -22.13 -12.42
CA SER A 124 -8.30 -21.42 -11.70
C SER A 124 -6.94 -21.81 -12.25
N ILE A 125 -6.14 -20.80 -12.58
CA ILE A 125 -4.79 -20.95 -13.12
C ILE A 125 -3.81 -20.45 -12.07
N PHE A 126 -2.98 -21.35 -11.57
CA PHE A 126 -1.90 -21.04 -10.63
C PHE A 126 -0.57 -20.89 -11.36
N PRO A 127 0.42 -20.18 -10.78
CA PRO A 127 1.76 -20.12 -11.33
C PRO A 127 2.30 -21.55 -11.38
N ASN A 128 2.84 -21.96 -12.53
CA ASN A 128 3.38 -23.29 -12.78
C ASN A 128 2.34 -24.42 -12.91
N THR A 129 1.06 -24.11 -13.17
CA THR A 129 0.09 -25.14 -13.57
C THR A 129 0.56 -25.80 -14.87
N THR A 130 0.74 -27.13 -14.86
CA THR A 130 1.07 -27.91 -16.07
C THR A 130 -0.06 -27.85 -17.09
N GLN A 131 0.29 -27.86 -18.38
CA GLN A 131 -0.57 -27.43 -19.49
C GLN A 131 -1.76 -28.35 -19.82
N ASP A 132 -2.04 -29.40 -19.06
CA ASP A 132 -2.72 -30.58 -19.63
C ASP A 132 -4.24 -30.46 -19.83
N ILE A 133 -5.02 -29.96 -18.86
CA ILE A 133 -6.50 -30.04 -18.94
C ILE A 133 -7.15 -28.65 -18.87
N SER A 134 -6.62 -27.75 -18.04
CA SER A 134 -7.18 -26.42 -17.87
C SER A 134 -7.02 -25.56 -19.13
N PHE A 135 -5.96 -25.74 -19.92
CA PHE A 135 -5.70 -24.90 -21.10
C PHE A 135 -6.55 -25.26 -22.31
N GLN A 136 -6.84 -26.53 -22.54
CA GLN A 136 -7.74 -26.93 -23.62
C GLN A 136 -9.13 -26.30 -23.42
N ARG A 137 -9.64 -26.29 -22.19
CA ARG A 137 -10.90 -25.62 -21.84
C ARG A 137 -10.88 -24.12 -22.15
N LEU A 138 -9.76 -23.44 -21.89
CA LEU A 138 -9.61 -22.02 -22.21
C LEU A 138 -9.67 -21.73 -23.71
N VAL A 139 -9.15 -22.64 -24.54
CA VAL A 139 -9.21 -22.53 -26.00
C VAL A 139 -10.65 -22.66 -26.48
N ASP A 140 -11.38 -23.64 -25.95
CA ASP A 140 -12.73 -23.95 -26.40
C ASP A 140 -13.77 -22.91 -25.95
N ARG A 141 -13.48 -22.14 -24.89
CA ARG A 141 -14.29 -21.04 -24.29
C ARG A 141 -15.69 -21.41 -23.80
N ALA A 142 -16.22 -22.54 -24.25
CA ALA A 142 -17.48 -23.13 -23.86
C ALA A 142 -17.18 -24.53 -23.29
N TRP A 143 -17.22 -24.64 -21.96
CA TRP A 143 -17.23 -25.93 -21.28
C TRP A 143 -18.48 -26.02 -20.40
N PRO A 144 -19.08 -27.22 -20.29
CA PRO A 144 -20.22 -27.41 -19.42
C PRO A 144 -19.81 -27.18 -17.96
N GLN A 145 -20.79 -26.80 -17.13
CA GLN A 145 -20.59 -26.69 -15.69
C GLN A 145 -20.22 -28.07 -15.13
N GLU A 146 -18.93 -28.28 -14.92
CA GLU A 146 -18.39 -29.54 -14.43
C GLU A 146 -17.80 -29.38 -13.03
N SER A 147 -17.38 -28.15 -12.68
CA SER A 147 -16.70 -27.92 -11.41
C SER A 147 -17.70 -27.63 -10.28
N THR A 148 -17.40 -28.16 -9.09
CA THR A 148 -18.03 -27.73 -7.83
C THR A 148 -17.48 -26.38 -7.37
N ASN A 149 -16.48 -25.81 -8.05
CA ASN A 149 -15.79 -24.60 -7.60
C ASN A 149 -16.73 -23.41 -7.52
N VAL A 150 -17.78 -23.34 -8.34
CA VAL A 150 -18.78 -22.26 -8.27
C VAL A 150 -19.59 -22.34 -6.97
N ALA A 151 -19.80 -23.54 -6.42
CA ALA A 151 -20.45 -23.71 -5.12
C ALA A 151 -19.52 -23.29 -3.97
N ASP A 152 -18.23 -23.60 -4.08
CA ASP A 152 -17.23 -23.27 -3.05
C ASP A 152 -16.81 -21.79 -3.09
N TYR A 153 -16.80 -21.19 -4.27
CA TYR A 153 -16.35 -19.81 -4.53
C TYR A 153 -17.33 -19.04 -5.44
N PRO A 154 -18.59 -18.85 -5.02
CA PRO A 154 -19.61 -18.18 -5.83
C PRO A 154 -19.23 -16.74 -6.18
N TRP A 155 -18.43 -16.10 -5.32
CA TRP A 155 -17.95 -14.74 -5.49
C TRP A 155 -17.13 -14.54 -6.78
N VAL A 156 -16.53 -15.59 -7.37
CA VAL A 156 -15.79 -15.46 -8.64
C VAL A 156 -16.74 -15.04 -9.76
N ILE A 157 -17.91 -15.67 -9.84
CA ILE A 157 -18.94 -15.34 -10.82
C ILE A 157 -19.54 -13.97 -10.51
N GLU A 158 -19.79 -13.64 -9.24
CA GLU A 158 -20.30 -12.33 -8.83
C GLU A 158 -19.36 -11.18 -9.22
N VAL A 159 -18.05 -11.34 -9.01
CA VAL A 159 -17.02 -10.37 -9.41
C VAL A 159 -17.01 -10.20 -10.93
N TRP A 160 -17.07 -11.31 -11.68
CA TRP A 160 -17.09 -11.27 -13.14
C TRP A 160 -18.33 -10.53 -13.67
N GLN A 161 -19.52 -10.82 -13.13
CA GLN A 161 -20.78 -10.19 -13.56
C GLN A 161 -20.85 -8.70 -13.17
N SER A 162 -20.43 -8.36 -11.95
CA SER A 162 -20.57 -7.00 -11.42
C SER A 162 -19.41 -6.07 -11.78
N GLY A 163 -18.26 -6.62 -12.12
CA GLY A 163 -17.00 -5.89 -12.27
C GLY A 163 -16.48 -5.26 -10.97
N ARG A 164 -17.08 -5.59 -9.82
CA ARG A 164 -16.68 -5.04 -8.52
C ARG A 164 -15.70 -5.99 -7.84
N PRO A 165 -14.58 -5.47 -7.29
CA PRO A 165 -13.65 -6.33 -6.57
C PRO A 165 -14.30 -6.91 -5.31
N HIS A 166 -14.03 -8.18 -5.05
CA HIS A 166 -14.38 -8.86 -3.82
C HIS A 166 -13.14 -8.96 -2.93
N TYR A 167 -13.30 -8.68 -1.64
CA TYR A 167 -12.26 -8.84 -0.64
C TYR A 167 -12.83 -9.63 0.54
N ASP A 168 -12.29 -10.81 0.77
CA ASP A 168 -12.53 -11.59 1.97
C ASP A 168 -11.27 -11.59 2.83
N SER A 169 -11.41 -11.17 4.09
CA SER A 169 -10.30 -11.24 5.03
C SER A 169 -10.17 -12.67 5.53
N SER A 170 -9.38 -13.49 4.84
CA SER A 170 -9.05 -14.86 5.26
C SER A 170 -8.28 -14.93 6.59
N THR A 171 -7.97 -13.79 7.22
CA THR A 171 -7.38 -13.67 8.56
C THR A 171 -8.37 -13.83 9.71
N GLY A 172 -9.56 -14.36 9.45
CA GLY A 172 -10.28 -15.07 10.51
C GLY A 172 -9.37 -16.19 11.00
N ILE A 173 -8.81 -16.02 12.21
CA ILE A 173 -8.12 -17.08 12.95
C ILE A 173 -9.09 -18.25 13.04
N GLY A 174 -9.02 -19.14 12.04
CA GLY A 174 -9.80 -20.35 11.97
C GLY A 174 -9.25 -21.27 13.04
N VAL A 175 -9.95 -21.32 14.17
CA VAL A 175 -9.93 -22.51 15.01
C VAL A 175 -10.46 -23.63 14.14
N TRP A 176 -9.55 -24.37 13.51
CA TRP A 176 -9.86 -25.66 12.90
C TRP A 176 -10.44 -26.54 14.02
N ARG A 177 -11.74 -26.82 13.95
CA ARG A 177 -12.41 -27.82 14.78
C ARG A 177 -12.39 -29.16 14.07
#